data_AF-A0A1A8DT77-F1
#
_entry.id   AF-A0A1A8DT77-F1
#
_cell.length_a   1.000
_cell.length_b   1.000
_cell.length_c   1.000
_cell.angle_alpha   90.00
_cell.angle_beta   90.00
_cell.angle_gamma   90.00
#
_symmetry.space_group_name_H-M   'P 1'
#
loop_
_entity.id
_entity.type
_entity.pdbx_description
1 polymer ?
#
loop_
_entity_poly.entity_id
_entity_poly.type
_entity_poly.pdbx_seq_one_letter_code
_entity_poly.pdbx_strand_id
1 'polypeptide(L)'
;MTSPAKIRKDKEIVAEYETQVKEIRAQLVEQLKCLDQQCELRVQLLQDLQDFFRKKAEIEMDYSRNLEKLGERFLTKTRGTKDHLLKKEQVISSPLNCWNLMLLQVKRESRDHATLSDLYLNNIIPRFAQISEDSGRLFKKSKEVGVQLQEDLLKVLNELYTVMKTYHMYNTDSINAESKLKEAEKQMGRSSRQEDRQTPRSPDTLASIKSDEKVVRRSSVKKIEKMKEKRQAKYTENKLKAIKARNEYLLALEATNSCVFKYYIHDLSDIIDCCDLGYHASLHRALRTYLSAEQNVETSKHTGLETLEGAAEILEPNGDKQKLMETYNNIFCPPARFDFQSHMGDTMGVMCAQPPVEEDLLQRFQQLQSRLSTLTIENEEVKKTMGATLSTIQDMVTVEDYDVSECFHHSNSMESVKSTFSESYLSKPSLAKRRANQQETEQFYF
;
A
#
# COMPACT_ATOMS: atom_id res chain seq x y z
N MET A 1 20.33 -49.39 -21.53
CA MET A 1 20.22 -49.94 -22.89
C MET A 1 20.08 -48.77 -23.86
N THR A 2 21.13 -48.42 -24.58
CA THR A 2 21.10 -47.37 -25.60
C THR A 2 20.47 -47.97 -26.86
N SER A 3 19.26 -47.51 -27.20
CA SER A 3 18.62 -47.82 -28.48
C SER A 3 19.60 -47.49 -29.62
N PRO A 4 19.71 -48.31 -30.69
CA PRO A 4 20.61 -48.01 -31.80
C PRO A 4 20.28 -46.61 -32.34
N ALA A 5 21.28 -45.72 -32.29
CA ALA A 5 21.11 -44.34 -32.70
C ALA A 5 20.55 -44.29 -34.12
N LYS A 6 19.35 -43.72 -34.28
CA LYS A 6 18.71 -43.49 -35.58
C LYS A 6 19.71 -42.78 -36.50
N ILE A 7 19.96 -43.32 -37.69
CA ILE A 7 20.73 -42.62 -38.72
C ILE A 7 19.86 -41.46 -39.20
N ARG A 8 20.06 -40.27 -38.61
CA ARG A 8 19.34 -39.06 -38.97
C ARG A 8 19.92 -38.49 -40.27
N LYS A 9 19.05 -38.10 -41.18
CA LYS A 9 19.44 -37.43 -42.44
C LYS A 9 19.41 -35.92 -42.24
N ASP A 10 20.25 -35.18 -42.97
CA ASP A 10 20.35 -33.70 -42.92
C ASP A 10 19.00 -32.99 -42.83
N LYS A 11 18.03 -33.40 -43.65
CA LYS A 11 16.71 -32.78 -43.71
C LYS A 11 15.92 -32.89 -42.41
N GLU A 12 16.08 -34.00 -41.68
CA GLU A 12 15.38 -34.24 -40.40
C GLU A 12 15.96 -33.35 -39.30
N ILE A 13 17.30 -33.31 -39.18
CA ILE A 13 18.01 -32.48 -38.18
C ILE A 13 17.75 -30.98 -38.42
N VAL A 14 17.80 -30.55 -39.69
CA VAL A 14 17.54 -29.15 -40.06
C VAL A 14 16.09 -28.76 -39.74
N ALA A 15 15.11 -29.64 -40.01
CA ALA A 15 13.71 -29.37 -39.70
C ALA A 15 13.43 -29.31 -38.19
N GLU A 16 14.03 -30.21 -37.40
CA GLU A 16 13.95 -30.17 -35.93
C GLU A 16 14.51 -28.85 -35.39
N TYR A 17 15.69 -28.44 -35.87
CA TYR A 17 16.32 -27.19 -35.48
C TYR A 17 15.49 -25.96 -35.85
N GLU A 18 14.99 -25.89 -37.09
CA GLU A 18 14.12 -24.81 -37.55
C GLU A 18 12.82 -24.72 -36.74
N THR A 19 12.30 -25.86 -36.27
CA THR A 19 11.12 -25.90 -35.39
C THR A 19 11.44 -25.29 -34.03
N GLN A 20 12.56 -25.68 -33.41
CA GLN A 20 12.99 -25.11 -32.13
C GLN A 20 13.25 -23.60 -32.22
N VAL A 21 13.89 -23.12 -33.30
CA VAL A 21 14.12 -21.68 -33.51
C VAL A 21 12.80 -20.92 -33.68
N LYS A 22 11.80 -21.51 -34.35
CA LYS A 22 10.45 -20.92 -34.45
C LYS A 22 9.76 -20.83 -33.09
N GLU A 23 9.88 -21.85 -32.25
CA GLU A 23 9.34 -21.85 -30.89
C GLU A 23 10.00 -20.78 -30.02
N ILE A 24 11.33 -20.66 -30.07
CA ILE A 24 12.07 -19.59 -29.38
C ILE A 24 11.57 -18.23 -29.86
N ARG A 25 11.52 -17.98 -31.18
CA ARG A 25 11.02 -16.71 -31.72
C ARG A 25 9.60 -16.39 -31.27
N ALA A 26 8.71 -17.38 -31.20
CA ALA A 26 7.36 -17.18 -30.69
C ALA A 26 7.36 -16.77 -29.21
N GLN A 27 8.18 -17.43 -28.37
CA GLN A 27 8.33 -17.04 -26.97
C GLN A 27 8.89 -15.62 -26.79
N LEU A 28 9.87 -15.22 -27.60
CA LEU A 28 10.46 -13.87 -27.55
C LEU A 28 9.40 -12.78 -27.81
N VAL A 29 8.49 -13.02 -28.75
CA VAL A 29 7.36 -12.11 -29.04
C VAL A 29 6.39 -12.05 -27.85
N GLU A 30 6.04 -13.19 -27.25
CA GLU A 30 5.15 -13.22 -26.08
C GLU A 30 5.79 -12.55 -24.85
N GLN A 31 7.11 -12.65 -24.68
CA GLN A 31 7.83 -11.93 -23.62
C GLN A 31 7.67 -10.42 -23.77
N LEU A 32 7.82 -9.86 -24.97
CA LEU A 32 7.62 -8.42 -25.22
C LEU A 32 6.18 -7.99 -24.95
N LYS A 33 5.19 -8.78 -25.39
CA LYS A 33 3.76 -8.50 -25.12
C LYS A 33 3.45 -8.50 -23.63
N CYS A 34 4.02 -9.45 -22.88
CA CYS A 34 3.86 -9.51 -21.44
C CYS A 34 4.43 -8.25 -20.77
N LEU A 35 5.62 -7.83 -21.17
CA LEU A 35 6.24 -6.60 -20.67
C LEU A 35 5.41 -5.34 -21.00
N ASP A 36 4.88 -5.24 -22.24
CA ASP A 36 3.96 -4.17 -22.65
C ASP A 36 2.72 -4.13 -21.75
N GLN A 37 2.05 -5.27 -21.55
CA GLN A 37 0.86 -5.37 -20.71
C GLN A 37 1.16 -4.98 -19.25
N GLN A 38 2.30 -5.39 -18.69
CA GLN A 38 2.69 -5.00 -17.33
C GLN A 38 2.90 -3.49 -17.20
N CYS A 39 3.48 -2.84 -18.22
CA CYS A 39 3.61 -1.39 -18.25
C CYS A 39 2.23 -0.70 -18.27
N GLU A 40 1.32 -1.16 -19.13
CA GLU A 40 -0.05 -0.62 -19.23
C GLU A 40 -0.82 -0.74 -17.91
N LEU A 41 -0.73 -1.89 -17.23
CA LEU A 41 -1.37 -2.09 -15.92
C LEU A 41 -0.84 -1.13 -14.85
N ARG A 42 0.47 -0.85 -14.86
CA ARG A 42 1.09 0.09 -13.91
C ARG A 42 0.65 1.52 -14.19
N VAL A 43 0.63 1.93 -15.45
CA VAL A 43 0.13 3.26 -15.85
C VAL A 43 -1.35 3.41 -15.48
N GLN A 44 -2.18 2.38 -15.71
CA GLN A 44 -3.59 2.39 -15.31
C GLN A 44 -3.75 2.53 -13.79
N LEU A 45 -3.00 1.77 -12.99
CA LEU A 45 -3.04 1.90 -11.53
C LEU A 45 -2.66 3.30 -11.06
N LEU A 46 -1.63 3.91 -11.66
CA LEU A 46 -1.23 5.28 -11.33
C LEU A 46 -2.30 6.30 -11.74
N GLN A 47 -3.03 6.06 -12.83
CA GLN A 47 -4.16 6.88 -13.24
C GLN A 47 -5.31 6.76 -12.24
N ASP A 48 -5.67 5.54 -11.84
CA ASP A 48 -6.72 5.28 -10.85
C ASP A 48 -6.38 5.94 -9.49
N LEU A 49 -5.11 5.89 -9.07
CA LEU A 49 -4.64 6.57 -7.87
C LEU A 49 -4.78 8.09 -7.97
N GLN A 50 -4.43 8.70 -9.11
CA GLN A 50 -4.62 10.13 -9.33
C GLN A 50 -6.09 10.54 -9.26
N ASP A 51 -6.96 9.77 -9.90
CA ASP A 51 -8.40 10.04 -9.93
C ASP A 51 -9.04 9.85 -8.55
N PHE A 52 -8.63 8.81 -7.83
CA PHE A 52 -9.01 8.59 -6.43
C PHE A 52 -8.64 9.79 -5.55
N PHE A 53 -7.39 10.23 -5.57
CA PHE A 53 -6.95 11.34 -4.73
C PHE A 53 -7.57 12.67 -5.15
N ARG A 54 -7.87 12.87 -6.44
CA ARG A 54 -8.63 14.04 -6.90
C ARG A 54 -10.02 14.04 -6.29
N LYS A 55 -10.70 12.89 -6.31
CA LYS A 55 -12.03 12.78 -5.71
C LYS A 55 -12.00 12.91 -4.19
N LYS A 56 -11.00 12.32 -3.52
CA LYS A 56 -10.80 12.46 -2.07
C LYS A 56 -10.56 13.93 -1.72
N ALA A 57 -9.73 14.65 -2.46
CA ALA A 57 -9.46 16.07 -2.23
C ALA A 57 -10.72 16.96 -2.33
N GLU A 58 -11.61 16.68 -3.29
CA GLU A 58 -12.91 17.35 -3.38
C GLU A 58 -13.75 17.12 -2.12
N ILE A 59 -13.83 15.87 -1.65
CA ILE A 59 -14.60 15.49 -0.46
C ILE A 59 -14.03 16.18 0.79
N GLU A 60 -12.70 16.18 0.96
CA GLU A 60 -12.04 16.86 2.08
C GLU A 60 -12.34 18.36 2.07
N MET A 61 -12.30 19.00 0.90
CA MET A 61 -12.59 20.43 0.76
C MET A 61 -14.07 20.74 1.03
N ASP A 62 -14.99 19.89 0.59
CA ASP A 62 -16.42 20.05 0.89
C ASP A 62 -16.69 19.93 2.39
N TYR A 63 -16.08 18.94 3.05
CA TYR A 63 -16.18 18.78 4.50
C TYR A 63 -15.61 19.99 5.24
N SER A 64 -14.41 20.44 4.85
CA SER A 64 -13.76 21.65 5.37
C SER A 64 -14.66 22.88 5.29
N ARG A 65 -15.26 23.17 4.11
CA ARG A 65 -16.16 24.31 3.89
C ARG A 65 -17.43 24.22 4.74
N ASN A 66 -17.96 23.02 4.95
CA ASN A 66 -19.15 22.83 5.78
C ASN A 66 -18.84 23.08 7.26
N LEU A 67 -17.68 22.64 7.75
CA LEU A 67 -17.21 22.95 9.10
C LEU A 67 -16.93 24.45 9.29
N GLU A 68 -16.34 25.12 8.29
CA GLU A 68 -16.09 26.56 8.37
C GLU A 68 -17.40 27.34 8.51
N LYS A 69 -18.40 27.05 7.65
CA LYS A 69 -19.74 27.64 7.73
C LYS A 69 -20.39 27.39 9.09
N LEU A 70 -20.23 26.18 9.64
CA LEU A 70 -20.73 25.85 10.98
C LEU A 70 -20.09 26.75 12.04
N GLY A 71 -18.77 26.84 12.06
CA GLY A 71 -18.02 27.68 13.01
C GLY A 71 -18.38 29.17 12.89
N GLU A 72 -18.45 29.70 11.66
CA GLU A 72 -18.78 31.12 11.40
C GLU A 72 -20.19 31.49 11.85
N ARG A 73 -21.17 30.62 11.58
CA ARG A 73 -22.57 30.84 11.97
C ARG A 73 -22.69 31.09 13.47
N PHE A 74 -22.00 30.30 14.27
CA PHE A 74 -22.08 30.38 15.73
C PHE A 74 -21.16 31.44 16.33
N LEU A 75 -20.01 31.72 15.72
CA LEU A 75 -19.15 32.85 16.11
C LEU A 75 -19.84 34.21 15.89
N THR A 76 -20.53 34.37 14.75
CA THR A 76 -21.23 35.62 14.41
C THR A 76 -22.42 35.84 15.34
N LYS A 77 -23.19 34.79 15.67
CA LYS A 77 -24.29 34.86 16.65
C LYS A 77 -23.79 35.24 18.04
N THR A 78 -22.64 34.72 18.47
CA THR A 78 -22.03 35.04 19.77
C THR A 78 -21.53 36.49 19.84
N ARG A 79 -21.14 37.08 18.70
CA ARG A 79 -20.72 38.49 18.60
C ARG A 79 -21.89 39.46 18.41
N GLY A 80 -22.96 39.07 17.71
CA GLY A 80 -24.12 39.92 17.43
C GLY A 80 -24.99 40.22 18.66
N THR A 81 -25.00 39.35 19.67
CA THR A 81 -25.67 39.60 20.96
C THR A 81 -24.93 40.62 21.84
N LYS A 82 -23.79 41.17 21.38
CA LYS A 82 -22.98 42.17 22.12
C LYS A 82 -23.45 43.62 21.93
N ASP A 83 -24.58 43.88 21.29
CA ASP A 83 -25.10 45.24 21.20
C ASP A 83 -25.97 45.62 22.42
N HIS A 84 -25.44 46.61 23.15
CA HIS A 84 -26.07 47.53 24.11
C HIS A 84 -25.95 47.37 25.63
N LEU A 85 -25.58 46.22 26.23
CA LEU A 85 -25.53 46.14 27.71
C LEU A 85 -24.18 45.75 28.34
N LEU A 86 -23.24 45.20 27.57
CA LEU A 86 -22.16 44.38 28.15
C LEU A 86 -20.74 44.78 27.70
N LYS A 87 -20.51 46.07 27.42
CA LYS A 87 -19.16 46.58 27.10
C LYS A 87 -18.17 46.51 28.29
N LYS A 88 -18.60 46.03 29.46
CA LYS A 88 -17.76 45.73 30.64
C LYS A 88 -17.57 44.22 30.93
N GLU A 89 -18.26 43.33 30.22
CA GLU A 89 -18.29 41.90 30.60
C GLU A 89 -17.22 41.07 29.91
N GLN A 90 -16.10 40.87 30.60
CA GLN A 90 -15.08 39.88 30.27
C GLN A 90 -15.02 38.78 31.34
N VAL A 91 -16.17 38.36 31.86
CA VAL A 91 -16.25 37.13 32.65
C VAL A 91 -16.78 36.03 31.77
N ILE A 92 -15.86 35.20 31.26
CA ILE A 92 -16.22 33.97 30.56
C ILE A 92 -16.53 32.94 31.65
N SER A 93 -17.81 32.62 31.83
CA SER A 93 -18.25 31.50 32.68
C SER A 93 -17.70 30.18 32.14
N SER A 94 -17.41 29.21 33.01
CA SER A 94 -16.79 27.93 32.64
C SER A 94 -17.50 27.18 31.48
N PRO A 95 -18.85 27.13 31.36
CA PRO A 95 -19.52 26.52 30.22
C PRO A 95 -19.33 27.33 28.92
N LEU A 96 -19.23 28.66 29.02
CA LEU A 96 -18.95 29.51 27.86
C LEU A 96 -17.53 29.28 27.33
N ASN A 97 -16.58 28.95 28.21
CA ASN A 97 -15.24 28.53 27.83
C ASN A 97 -15.28 27.20 27.05
N CYS A 98 -15.99 26.18 27.55
CA CYS A 98 -16.17 24.91 26.84
C CYS A 98 -16.81 25.11 25.46
N TRP A 99 -17.84 25.96 25.38
CA TRP A 99 -18.47 26.34 24.11
C TRP A 99 -17.47 26.97 23.12
N ASN A 100 -16.64 27.91 23.58
CA ASN A 100 -15.64 28.56 22.74
C ASN A 100 -14.58 27.56 22.24
N LEU A 101 -14.12 26.65 23.11
CA LEU A 101 -13.17 25.60 22.74
C LEU A 101 -13.75 24.63 21.72
N MET A 102 -15.03 24.26 21.86
CA MET A 102 -15.72 23.43 20.86
C MET A 102 -15.80 24.12 19.49
N LEU A 103 -16.09 25.43 19.44
CA LEU A 103 -16.06 26.20 18.19
C LEU A 103 -14.64 26.30 17.60
N LEU A 104 -13.62 26.43 18.45
CA LEU A 104 -12.22 26.43 18.02
C LEU A 104 -11.82 25.06 17.44
N GLN A 105 -12.31 23.96 18.01
CA GLN A 105 -12.07 22.62 17.49
C GLN A 105 -12.66 22.44 16.08
N VAL A 106 -13.89 22.90 15.85
CA VAL A 106 -14.52 22.87 14.52
C VAL A 106 -13.68 23.66 13.49
N LYS A 107 -13.16 24.83 13.88
CA LYS A 107 -12.28 25.62 13.00
C LYS A 107 -10.94 24.94 12.71
N ARG A 108 -10.37 24.29 13.72
CA ARG A 108 -9.13 23.52 13.58
C ARG A 108 -9.34 22.40 12.57
N GLU A 109 -10.36 21.58 12.76
CA GLU A 109 -10.69 20.48 11.85
C GLU A 109 -10.94 20.99 10.42
N SER A 110 -11.71 22.08 10.26
CA SER A 110 -11.92 22.70 8.94
C SER A 110 -10.60 23.02 8.23
N ARG A 111 -9.65 23.66 8.91
CA ARG A 111 -8.34 24.01 8.34
C ARG A 111 -7.49 22.77 8.03
N ASP A 112 -7.54 21.77 8.89
CA ASP A 112 -6.76 20.53 8.72
C ASP A 112 -7.25 19.76 7.49
N HIS A 113 -8.58 19.67 7.28
CA HIS A 113 -9.16 19.06 6.07
C HIS A 113 -8.88 19.87 4.79
N ALA A 114 -8.86 21.21 4.85
CA ALA A 114 -8.41 22.02 3.72
C ALA A 114 -6.94 21.74 3.38
N THR A 115 -6.10 21.55 4.40
CA THR A 115 -4.67 21.21 4.23
C THR A 115 -4.50 19.82 3.62
N LEU A 116 -5.31 18.81 4.00
CA LEU A 116 -5.31 17.50 3.34
C LEU A 116 -5.65 17.59 1.86
N SER A 117 -6.70 18.34 1.51
CA SER A 117 -7.09 18.57 0.12
C SER A 117 -5.95 19.20 -0.69
N ASP A 118 -5.30 20.22 -0.14
CA ASP A 118 -4.14 20.87 -0.75
C ASP A 118 -2.96 19.89 -0.96
N LEU A 119 -2.62 19.10 0.06
CA LEU A 119 -1.57 18.09 -0.03
C LEU A 119 -1.87 17.03 -1.10
N TYR A 120 -3.12 16.61 -1.23
CA TYR A 120 -3.51 15.65 -2.28
C TYR A 120 -3.33 16.25 -3.67
N LEU A 121 -3.83 17.47 -3.89
CA LEU A 121 -3.79 18.15 -5.18
C LEU A 121 -2.37 18.57 -5.59
N ASN A 122 -1.59 19.11 -4.65
CA ASN A 122 -0.34 19.80 -4.95
C ASN A 122 0.91 18.97 -4.63
N ASN A 123 0.78 17.82 -3.98
CA ASN A 123 1.91 16.97 -3.63
C ASN A 123 1.72 15.52 -4.08
N ILE A 124 0.63 14.86 -3.69
CA ILE A 124 0.44 13.43 -3.96
C ILE A 124 0.10 13.14 -5.44
N ILE A 125 -0.90 13.83 -6.01
CA ILE A 125 -1.30 13.64 -7.41
C ILE A 125 -0.14 13.93 -8.37
N PRO A 126 0.61 15.05 -8.25
CA PRO A 126 1.77 15.32 -9.11
C PRO A 126 2.85 14.24 -9.02
N ARG A 127 3.05 13.61 -7.85
CA ARG A 127 3.99 12.49 -7.73
C ARG A 127 3.56 11.28 -8.55
N PHE A 128 2.28 10.91 -8.54
CA PHE A 128 1.81 9.80 -9.37
C PHE A 128 1.92 10.12 -10.86
N ALA A 129 1.61 11.35 -11.27
CA ALA A 129 1.81 11.79 -12.64
C ALA A 129 3.29 11.68 -13.07
N GLN A 130 4.22 12.15 -12.21
CA GLN A 130 5.65 12.03 -12.46
C GLN A 130 6.10 10.56 -12.53
N ILE A 131 5.65 9.71 -11.61
CA ILE A 131 5.96 8.27 -11.64
C ILE A 131 5.47 7.65 -12.95
N SER A 132 4.28 8.04 -13.43
CA SER A 132 3.73 7.53 -14.68
C SER A 132 4.58 7.93 -15.89
N GLU A 133 5.05 9.18 -15.95
CA GLU A 133 5.93 9.65 -17.01
C GLU A 133 7.29 8.92 -16.98
N ASP A 134 7.89 8.80 -15.79
CA ASP A 134 9.15 8.10 -15.60
C ASP A 134 9.03 6.60 -15.95
N SER A 135 7.95 5.93 -15.54
CA SER A 135 7.68 4.55 -15.89
C SER A 135 7.54 4.36 -17.41
N GLY A 136 6.83 5.24 -18.11
CA GLY A 136 6.71 5.17 -19.57
C GLY A 136 8.06 5.37 -20.28
N ARG A 137 8.85 6.36 -19.82
CA ARG A 137 10.19 6.65 -20.36
C ARG A 137 11.17 5.49 -20.13
N LEU A 138 11.22 4.96 -18.91
CA LEU A 138 12.10 3.84 -18.55
C LEU A 138 11.69 2.57 -19.28
N PHE A 139 10.39 2.26 -19.32
CA PHE A 139 9.88 1.11 -20.06
C PHE A 139 10.29 1.13 -21.53
N LYS A 140 10.14 2.29 -22.20
CA LYS A 140 10.57 2.44 -23.59
C LYS A 140 12.05 2.11 -23.77
N LYS A 141 12.91 2.57 -22.85
CA LYS A 141 14.36 2.29 -22.88
C LYS A 141 14.66 0.82 -22.61
N SER A 142 14.04 0.22 -21.60
CA SER A 142 14.20 -1.20 -21.29
C SER A 142 13.73 -2.09 -22.44
N LYS A 143 12.65 -1.70 -23.13
CA LYS A 143 12.15 -2.38 -24.32
C LYS A 143 13.14 -2.30 -25.49
N GLU A 144 13.76 -1.15 -25.74
CA GLU A 144 14.82 -1.00 -26.75
C GLU A 144 15.99 -1.97 -26.46
N VAL A 145 16.44 -2.07 -25.21
CA VAL A 145 17.50 -3.02 -24.81
C VAL A 145 17.05 -4.47 -24.96
N GLY A 146 15.82 -4.80 -24.53
CA GLY A 146 15.25 -6.13 -24.67
C GLY A 146 15.16 -6.60 -26.12
N VAL A 147 14.74 -5.72 -27.03
CA VAL A 147 14.72 -6.02 -28.48
C VAL A 147 16.14 -6.27 -29.00
N GLN A 148 17.12 -5.46 -28.62
CA GLN A 148 18.52 -5.67 -29.02
C GLN A 148 19.05 -7.04 -28.58
N LEU A 149 18.78 -7.43 -27.32
CA LEU A 149 19.17 -8.76 -26.80
C LEU A 149 18.50 -9.91 -27.58
N GLN A 150 17.22 -9.75 -27.92
CA GLN A 150 16.49 -10.73 -28.73
C GLN A 150 17.05 -10.84 -30.16
N GLU A 151 17.40 -9.72 -30.79
CA GLU A 151 18.02 -9.69 -32.10
C GLU A 151 19.38 -10.41 -32.10
N ASP A 152 20.21 -10.15 -31.09
CA ASP A 152 21.53 -10.79 -30.97
C ASP A 152 21.41 -12.30 -30.69
N LEU A 153 20.44 -12.73 -29.88
CA LEU A 153 20.13 -14.14 -29.69
C LEU A 153 19.74 -14.83 -31.01
N LEU A 154 18.87 -14.18 -31.80
CA LEU A 154 18.45 -14.71 -33.10
C LEU A 154 19.60 -14.77 -34.11
N LYS A 155 20.56 -13.84 -34.07
CA LYS A 155 21.77 -13.91 -34.90
C LYS A 155 22.59 -15.15 -34.58
N VAL A 156 22.85 -15.42 -33.30
CA VAL A 156 23.63 -16.60 -32.87
C VAL A 156 22.93 -17.91 -33.27
N LEU A 157 21.59 -17.98 -33.18
CA LEU A 157 20.83 -19.13 -33.68
C LEU A 157 21.00 -19.30 -35.21
N ASN A 158 20.91 -18.22 -36.00
CA ASN A 158 21.12 -18.31 -37.45
C ASN A 158 22.56 -18.69 -37.84
N GLU A 159 23.56 -18.28 -37.05
CA GLU A 159 24.95 -18.69 -37.24
C GLU A 159 25.12 -20.19 -37.01
N LEU A 160 24.53 -20.74 -35.94
CA LEU A 160 24.57 -22.18 -35.65
C LEU A 160 23.96 -23.01 -36.79
N TYR A 161 22.85 -22.56 -37.38
CA TYR A 161 22.26 -23.19 -38.57
C TYR A 161 23.27 -23.30 -39.71
N THR A 162 24.00 -22.22 -39.98
CA THR A 162 24.95 -22.13 -41.10
C THR A 162 26.16 -23.03 -40.88
N VAL A 163 26.69 -23.05 -39.65
CA VAL A 163 27.82 -23.92 -39.27
C VAL A 163 27.40 -25.41 -39.33
N MET A 164 26.21 -25.74 -38.84
CA MET A 164 25.65 -27.09 -38.90
C MET A 164 25.52 -27.58 -40.36
N LYS A 165 24.96 -26.77 -41.26
CA LYS A 165 24.85 -27.12 -42.68
C LYS A 165 26.21 -27.36 -43.33
N THR A 166 27.21 -26.57 -42.98
CA THR A 166 28.57 -26.71 -43.49
C THR A 166 29.20 -28.03 -43.03
N TYR A 167 29.02 -28.39 -41.76
CA TYR A 167 29.42 -29.70 -41.23
C TYR A 167 28.74 -30.85 -41.97
N HIS A 168 27.41 -30.81 -42.11
CA HIS A 168 26.63 -31.83 -42.81
C HIS A 168 27.09 -32.07 -44.26
N MET A 169 27.36 -30.99 -45.00
CA MET A 169 27.90 -31.06 -46.36
C MET A 169 29.27 -31.75 -46.41
N TYR A 170 30.23 -31.31 -45.60
CA TYR A 170 31.58 -31.91 -45.60
C TYR A 170 31.59 -33.35 -45.06
N ASN A 171 30.71 -33.66 -44.12
CA ASN A 171 30.56 -35.02 -43.61
C ASN A 171 30.01 -35.96 -44.70
N THR A 172 29.02 -35.51 -45.46
CA THR A 172 28.49 -36.24 -46.63
C THR A 172 29.57 -36.47 -47.69
N ASP A 173 30.37 -35.44 -48.02
CA ASP A 173 31.49 -35.55 -48.95
C ASP A 173 32.58 -36.52 -48.48
N SER A 174 32.82 -36.59 -47.17
CA SER A 174 33.75 -37.55 -46.55
C SER A 174 33.23 -38.98 -46.67
N ILE A 175 31.96 -39.22 -46.33
CA ILE A 175 31.31 -40.55 -46.45
C ILE A 175 31.31 -41.04 -47.92
N ASN A 176 31.02 -40.13 -48.85
CA ASN A 176 31.05 -40.43 -50.29
C ASN A 176 32.45 -40.77 -50.80
N ALA A 177 33.49 -40.05 -50.33
CA ALA A 177 34.88 -40.35 -50.67
C ALA A 177 35.35 -41.68 -50.07
N GLU A 178 34.95 -41.99 -48.83
CA GLU A 178 35.24 -43.26 -48.16
C GLU A 178 34.60 -44.45 -48.90
N SER A 179 33.35 -44.30 -49.35
CA SER A 179 32.65 -45.34 -50.12
C SER A 179 33.37 -45.64 -51.44
N LYS A 180 33.79 -44.61 -52.19
CA LYS A 180 34.57 -44.75 -53.44
C LYS A 180 35.94 -45.37 -53.21
N LEU A 181 36.58 -45.10 -52.06
CA LEU A 181 37.84 -45.71 -51.67
C LEU A 181 37.64 -47.21 -51.36
N LYS A 182 36.65 -47.56 -50.54
CA LYS A 182 36.30 -48.96 -50.23
C LYS A 182 35.97 -49.78 -51.48
N GLU A 183 35.30 -49.18 -52.46
CA GLU A 183 35.05 -49.81 -53.76
C GLU A 183 36.34 -50.06 -54.55
N ALA A 184 37.29 -49.11 -54.55
CA ALA A 184 38.60 -49.29 -55.18
C ALA A 184 39.42 -50.40 -54.50
N GLU A 185 39.35 -50.49 -53.18
CA GLU A 185 40.00 -51.51 -52.37
C GLU A 185 39.41 -52.91 -52.65
N LYS A 186 38.08 -53.01 -52.78
CA LYS A 186 37.41 -54.25 -53.19
C LYS A 186 37.77 -54.66 -54.62
N GLN A 187 37.93 -53.72 -55.54
CA GLN A 187 38.40 -54.00 -56.91
C GLN A 187 39.84 -54.53 -56.91
N MET A 188 40.74 -53.93 -56.12
CA MET A 188 42.10 -54.46 -55.90
C MET A 188 42.10 -55.86 -55.29
N GLY A 189 41.32 -56.11 -54.24
CA GLY A 189 41.22 -57.42 -53.60
C GLY A 189 40.65 -58.51 -54.53
N ARG A 190 39.82 -58.14 -55.51
CA ARG A 190 39.32 -59.06 -56.56
C ARG A 190 40.39 -59.33 -57.63
N SER A 191 41.14 -58.32 -58.07
CA SER A 191 42.23 -58.49 -59.05
C SER A 191 43.42 -59.27 -58.48
N SER A 192 43.75 -59.08 -57.21
CA SER A 192 44.82 -59.83 -56.52
C SER A 192 44.41 -61.29 -56.21
N ARG A 193 43.15 -61.57 -55.85
CA ARG A 193 42.67 -62.96 -55.70
C ARG A 193 42.59 -63.74 -57.02
N GLN A 194 42.60 -63.05 -58.17
CA GLN A 194 42.68 -63.67 -59.48
C GLN A 194 44.12 -64.10 -59.83
N GLU A 195 45.14 -63.55 -59.15
CA GLU A 195 46.54 -64.02 -59.23
C GLU A 195 46.75 -65.36 -58.51
N ASP A 196 46.08 -65.59 -57.37
CA ASP A 196 46.25 -66.83 -56.57
C ASP A 196 45.51 -68.07 -57.11
N ARG A 197 44.58 -67.91 -58.07
CA ARG A 197 43.77 -69.02 -58.61
C ARG A 197 44.34 -69.71 -59.84
N GLN A 198 45.57 -69.39 -60.26
CA GLN A 198 46.27 -70.10 -61.34
C GLN A 198 47.58 -70.73 -60.86
N THR A 199 47.47 -71.92 -60.25
CA THR A 199 48.47 -72.99 -60.42
C THR A 199 47.93 -73.93 -61.49
N PRO A 200 48.73 -74.41 -62.48
CA PRO A 200 49.38 -75.72 -62.29
C PRO A 200 50.73 -75.97 -63.04
N ARG A 201 51.53 -76.86 -62.42
CA ARG A 201 52.40 -77.93 -62.95
C ARG A 201 52.99 -77.88 -64.39
N SER A 202 54.34 -77.96 -64.41
CA SER A 202 55.23 -78.78 -65.27
C SER A 202 55.54 -78.36 -66.74
N PRO A 203 56.72 -78.73 -67.29
CA PRO A 203 57.50 -77.90 -68.23
C PRO A 203 57.51 -78.38 -69.70
N ASP A 204 58.14 -77.54 -70.55
CA ASP A 204 58.51 -77.71 -71.97
C ASP A 204 57.43 -77.51 -73.04
N THR A 205 57.38 -76.32 -73.66
CA THR A 205 57.99 -76.04 -74.99
C THR A 205 57.68 -74.61 -75.47
N LEU A 206 58.70 -74.00 -76.05
CA LEU A 206 58.71 -72.99 -77.13
C LEU A 206 57.98 -71.66 -76.92
N ALA A 207 58.85 -70.67 -76.66
CA ALA A 207 58.68 -69.24 -76.76
C ALA A 207 58.06 -68.76 -78.09
N SER A 208 56.93 -68.08 -77.98
CA SER A 208 56.71 -66.69 -78.41
C SER A 208 55.23 -66.37 -78.11
N ILE A 209 54.89 -65.11 -77.84
CA ILE A 209 53.55 -64.64 -77.41
C ILE A 209 53.23 -64.91 -75.92
N LYS A 210 54.11 -64.52 -74.98
CA LYS A 210 53.73 -64.37 -73.54
C LYS A 210 54.28 -63.12 -72.85
N SER A 211 55.01 -62.24 -73.56
CA SER A 211 55.55 -61.00 -73.00
C SER A 211 54.51 -59.88 -72.92
N ASP A 212 53.67 -59.69 -73.95
CA ASP A 212 52.72 -58.57 -73.98
C ASP A 212 51.57 -58.72 -72.96
N GLU A 213 51.01 -59.92 -72.79
CA GLU A 213 49.87 -60.13 -71.87
C GLU A 213 50.25 -59.94 -70.39
N LYS A 214 51.48 -60.32 -70.00
CA LYS A 214 52.01 -60.11 -68.64
C LYS A 214 52.32 -58.63 -68.37
N VAL A 215 52.78 -57.90 -69.38
CA VAL A 215 53.06 -56.45 -69.28
C VAL A 215 51.76 -55.64 -69.22
N VAL A 216 50.74 -56.00 -70.02
CA VAL A 216 49.41 -55.38 -69.98
C VAL A 216 48.72 -55.59 -68.63
N ARG A 217 48.76 -56.81 -68.06
CA ARG A 217 48.19 -57.10 -66.72
C ARG A 217 48.93 -56.34 -65.59
N ARG A 218 50.27 -56.29 -65.60
CA ARG A 218 51.07 -55.53 -64.62
C ARG A 218 50.87 -54.01 -64.72
N SER A 219 50.55 -53.49 -65.92
CA SER A 219 50.19 -52.09 -66.14
C SER A 219 48.79 -51.74 -65.58
N SER A 220 47.82 -52.66 -65.65
CA SER A 220 46.48 -52.46 -65.09
C SER A 220 46.49 -52.41 -63.56
N VAL A 221 47.31 -53.24 -62.91
CA VAL A 221 47.48 -53.22 -61.44
C VAL A 221 48.08 -51.89 -60.98
N LYS A 222 49.15 -51.41 -61.63
CA LYS A 222 49.72 -50.07 -61.35
C LYS A 222 48.73 -48.92 -61.56
N LYS A 223 47.84 -49.04 -62.56
CA LYS A 223 46.78 -48.03 -62.81
C LYS A 223 45.71 -48.04 -61.72
N ILE A 224 45.33 -49.21 -61.22
CA ILE A 224 44.37 -49.38 -60.12
C ILE A 224 45.00 -48.90 -58.79
N GLU A 225 46.28 -49.18 -58.56
CA GLU A 225 47.04 -48.73 -57.39
C GLU A 225 47.14 -47.19 -57.35
N LYS A 226 47.49 -46.54 -58.46
CA LYS A 226 47.48 -45.08 -58.59
C LYS A 226 46.08 -44.48 -58.41
N MET A 227 45.03 -45.18 -58.87
CA MET A 227 43.64 -44.76 -58.61
C MET A 227 43.26 -44.88 -57.14
N LYS A 228 43.66 -45.96 -56.45
CA LYS A 228 43.46 -46.13 -55.00
C LYS A 228 44.17 -45.03 -54.24
N GLU A 229 45.43 -44.75 -54.55
CA GLU A 229 46.22 -43.70 -53.91
C GLU A 229 45.58 -42.31 -54.07
N LYS A 230 45.09 -41.99 -55.28
CA LYS A 230 44.33 -40.75 -55.53
C LYS A 230 43.03 -40.69 -54.72
N ARG A 231 42.29 -41.80 -54.60
CA ARG A 231 41.07 -41.87 -53.78
C ARG A 231 41.38 -41.79 -52.28
N GLN A 232 42.51 -42.36 -51.85
CA GLN A 232 42.99 -42.29 -50.48
C GLN A 232 43.32 -40.85 -50.09
N ALA A 233 44.08 -40.13 -50.93
CA ALA A 233 44.38 -38.72 -50.70
C ALA A 233 43.12 -37.86 -50.60
N LYS A 234 42.15 -38.05 -51.51
CA LYS A 234 40.87 -37.32 -51.50
C LYS A 234 40.01 -37.64 -50.29
N TYR A 235 39.97 -38.90 -49.84
CA TYR A 235 39.31 -39.26 -48.60
C TYR A 235 39.97 -38.61 -47.38
N THR A 236 41.31 -38.66 -47.27
CA THR A 236 42.04 -38.02 -46.17
C THR A 236 41.77 -36.51 -46.10
N GLU A 237 41.74 -35.82 -47.26
CA GLU A 237 41.41 -34.39 -47.35
C GLU A 237 39.97 -34.11 -46.90
N ASN A 238 38.99 -34.82 -47.46
CA ASN A 238 37.57 -34.64 -47.11
C ASN A 238 37.30 -34.98 -45.64
N LYS A 239 37.95 -36.02 -45.11
CA LYS A 239 37.85 -36.40 -43.69
C LYS A 239 38.40 -35.30 -42.79
N LEU A 240 39.52 -34.68 -43.15
CA LEU A 240 40.07 -33.56 -42.39
C LEU A 240 39.12 -32.34 -42.42
N LYS A 241 38.53 -32.02 -43.57
CA LYS A 241 37.51 -30.95 -43.69
C LYS A 241 36.29 -31.23 -42.81
N ALA A 242 35.77 -32.47 -42.84
CA ALA A 242 34.66 -32.88 -41.99
C ALA A 242 34.99 -32.78 -40.49
N ILE A 243 36.21 -33.19 -40.09
CA ILE A 243 36.66 -33.06 -38.68
C ILE A 243 36.73 -31.59 -38.27
N LYS A 244 37.32 -30.71 -39.10
CA LYS A 244 37.40 -29.27 -38.81
C LYS A 244 36.02 -28.65 -38.67
N ALA A 245 35.11 -28.91 -39.60
CA ALA A 245 33.75 -28.38 -39.55
C ALA A 245 32.93 -28.95 -38.40
N ARG A 246 33.15 -30.21 -38.02
CA ARG A 246 32.53 -30.79 -36.81
C ARG A 246 33.01 -30.08 -35.55
N ASN A 247 34.31 -29.81 -35.44
CA ASN A 247 34.85 -29.10 -34.28
C ASN A 247 34.29 -27.67 -34.22
N GLU A 248 34.22 -26.98 -35.35
CA GLU A 248 33.59 -25.65 -35.44
C GLU A 248 32.11 -25.69 -35.02
N TYR A 249 31.37 -26.70 -35.47
CA TYR A 249 29.97 -26.90 -35.06
C TYR A 249 29.84 -27.12 -33.55
N LEU A 250 30.70 -27.93 -32.94
CA LEU A 250 30.67 -28.16 -31.50
C LEU A 250 31.00 -26.88 -30.70
N LEU A 251 31.95 -26.07 -31.17
CA LEU A 251 32.27 -24.78 -30.55
C LEU A 251 31.10 -23.79 -30.66
N ALA A 252 30.53 -23.65 -31.86
CA ALA A 252 29.36 -22.80 -32.09
C ALA A 252 28.14 -23.26 -31.29
N LEU A 253 27.95 -24.57 -31.13
CA LEU A 253 26.86 -25.15 -30.34
C LEU A 253 26.99 -24.76 -28.86
N GLU A 254 28.18 -24.88 -28.28
CA GLU A 254 28.43 -24.51 -26.88
C GLU A 254 28.25 -23.00 -26.65
N ALA A 255 28.74 -22.17 -27.57
CA ALA A 255 28.55 -20.72 -27.53
C ALA A 255 27.06 -20.34 -27.63
N THR A 256 26.32 -20.98 -28.54
CA THR A 256 24.87 -20.75 -28.72
C THR A 256 24.10 -21.13 -27.47
N ASN A 257 24.37 -22.31 -26.89
CA ASN A 257 23.71 -22.75 -25.66
C ASN A 257 24.01 -21.80 -24.50
N SER A 258 25.25 -21.31 -24.38
CA SER A 258 25.64 -20.33 -23.37
C SER A 258 24.90 -18.99 -23.55
N CYS A 259 24.73 -18.52 -24.79
CA CYS A 259 23.98 -17.30 -25.09
C CYS A 259 22.49 -17.45 -24.77
N VAL A 260 21.87 -18.57 -25.16
CA VAL A 260 20.48 -18.91 -24.81
C VAL A 260 20.32 -18.95 -23.29
N PHE A 261 21.21 -19.64 -22.59
CA PHE A 261 21.19 -19.70 -21.13
C PHE A 261 21.29 -18.31 -20.50
N LYS A 262 22.26 -17.50 -20.93
CA LYS A 262 22.45 -16.14 -20.40
C LYS A 262 21.20 -15.27 -20.58
N TYR A 263 20.59 -15.32 -21.76
CA TYR A 263 19.37 -14.56 -22.05
C TYR A 263 18.23 -14.93 -21.11
N TYR A 264 17.91 -16.23 -21.00
CA TYR A 264 16.74 -16.70 -20.25
C TYR A 264 16.93 -16.67 -18.73
N ILE A 265 18.16 -16.82 -18.25
CA ILE A 265 18.44 -16.94 -16.81
C ILE A 265 18.86 -15.61 -16.18
N HIS A 266 19.55 -14.75 -16.93
CA HIS A 266 20.10 -13.49 -16.40
C HIS A 266 19.48 -12.29 -17.07
N ASP A 267 19.65 -12.15 -18.39
CA ASP A 267 19.33 -10.90 -19.07
C ASP A 267 17.82 -10.56 -18.99
N LEU A 268 16.94 -11.55 -19.06
CA LEU A 268 15.51 -11.33 -18.92
C LEU A 268 15.13 -10.79 -17.53
N SER A 269 15.77 -11.29 -16.48
CA SER A 269 15.58 -10.79 -15.11
C SER A 269 16.06 -9.33 -14.99
N ASP A 270 17.25 -9.06 -15.50
CA ASP A 270 17.85 -7.72 -15.44
C ASP A 270 17.01 -6.68 -16.22
N ILE A 271 16.38 -7.09 -17.34
CA ILE A 271 15.48 -6.23 -18.11
C ILE A 271 14.19 -5.92 -17.34
N ILE A 272 13.65 -6.87 -16.60
CA ILE A 272 12.48 -6.63 -15.73
C ILE A 272 12.85 -5.63 -14.63
N ASP A 273 14.01 -5.79 -14.00
CA ASP A 273 14.50 -4.84 -12.99
C ASP A 273 14.69 -3.43 -13.58
N CYS A 274 15.14 -3.33 -14.83
CA CYS A 274 15.24 -2.04 -15.53
C CYS A 274 13.87 -1.40 -15.78
N CYS A 275 12.83 -2.20 -16.08
CA CYS A 275 11.46 -1.71 -16.21
C CYS A 275 10.90 -1.19 -14.88
N ASP A 276 11.35 -1.74 -13.76
CA ASP A 276 10.89 -1.41 -12.40
C ASP A 276 11.74 -0.37 -11.67
N LEU A 277 12.75 0.16 -12.34
CA LEU A 277 13.73 1.05 -11.74
C LEU A 277 13.07 2.28 -11.10
N GLY A 278 13.07 2.31 -9.77
CA GLY A 278 12.53 3.43 -8.97
C GLY A 278 11.01 3.47 -8.83
N TYR A 279 10.25 2.57 -9.47
CA TYR A 279 8.78 2.56 -9.42
C TYR A 279 8.28 2.35 -7.98
N HIS A 280 8.66 1.24 -7.35
CA HIS A 280 8.22 0.89 -5.99
C HIS A 280 8.68 1.90 -4.94
N ALA A 281 9.91 2.38 -5.04
CA ALA A 281 10.45 3.37 -4.10
C ALA A 281 9.69 4.71 -4.20
N SER A 282 9.34 5.14 -5.41
CA SER A 282 8.60 6.39 -5.63
C SER A 282 7.15 6.27 -5.19
N LEU A 283 6.49 5.15 -5.52
CA LEU A 283 5.14 4.83 -5.05
C LEU A 283 5.09 4.77 -3.51
N HIS A 284 6.04 4.09 -2.89
CA HIS A 284 6.17 4.02 -1.43
C HIS A 284 6.23 5.42 -0.81
N ARG A 285 7.05 6.32 -1.34
CA ARG A 285 7.16 7.70 -0.83
C ARG A 285 5.86 8.50 -0.99
N ALA A 286 5.16 8.36 -2.11
CA ALA A 286 3.87 9.00 -2.31
C ALA A 286 2.83 8.52 -1.28
N LEU A 287 2.74 7.21 -1.06
CA LEU A 287 1.84 6.62 -0.05
C LEU A 287 2.25 6.97 1.39
N ARG A 288 3.54 7.05 1.70
CA ARG A 288 4.02 7.52 3.01
C ARG A 288 3.69 8.99 3.24
N THR A 289 3.64 9.81 2.20
CA THR A 289 3.18 11.20 2.29
C THR A 289 1.70 11.26 2.67
N TYR A 290 0.86 10.41 2.06
CA TYR A 290 -0.55 10.26 2.45
C TYR A 290 -0.69 9.86 3.93
N LEU A 291 -0.02 8.78 4.35
CA LEU A 291 -0.09 8.28 5.73
C LEU A 291 0.38 9.33 6.74
N SER A 292 1.47 10.04 6.42
CA SER A 292 1.96 11.12 7.27
C SER A 292 0.94 12.25 7.40
N ALA A 293 0.22 12.59 6.33
CA ALA A 293 -0.80 13.64 6.36
C ALA A 293 -1.98 13.25 7.26
N GLU A 294 -2.51 12.04 7.11
CA GLU A 294 -3.61 11.51 7.93
C GLU A 294 -3.23 11.46 9.42
N GLN A 295 -2.03 10.97 9.76
CA GLN A 295 -1.55 10.91 11.14
C GLN A 295 -1.45 12.30 11.79
N ASN A 296 -1.06 13.33 11.03
CA ASN A 296 -0.96 14.69 11.56
C ASN A 296 -2.34 15.31 11.81
N VAL A 297 -3.33 15.02 10.96
CA VAL A 297 -4.72 15.44 11.19
C VAL A 297 -5.31 14.75 12.41
N GLU A 298 -5.08 13.45 12.56
CA GLU A 298 -5.51 12.70 13.75
C GLU A 298 -4.89 13.26 15.03
N THR A 299 -3.58 13.54 15.01
CA THR A 299 -2.87 14.17 16.14
C THR A 299 -3.43 15.56 16.45
N SER A 300 -3.62 16.41 15.44
CA SER A 300 -4.18 17.76 15.61
C SER A 300 -5.59 17.70 16.21
N LYS A 301 -6.43 16.76 15.75
CA LYS A 301 -7.76 16.52 16.29
C LYS A 301 -7.70 16.10 17.75
N HIS A 302 -6.85 15.12 18.07
CA HIS A 302 -6.68 14.62 19.44
C HIS A 302 -6.27 15.73 20.41
N THR A 303 -5.25 16.53 20.10
CA THR A 303 -4.82 17.65 20.95
C THR A 303 -5.93 18.67 21.21
N GLY A 304 -6.75 18.95 20.19
CA GLY A 304 -7.87 19.88 20.34
C GLY A 304 -9.02 19.32 21.19
N LEU A 305 -9.28 18.02 21.09
CA LEU A 305 -10.24 17.32 21.96
C LEU A 305 -9.75 17.22 23.40
N GLU A 306 -8.47 16.91 23.63
CA GLU A 306 -7.85 16.88 24.97
C GLU A 306 -7.96 18.26 25.67
N THR A 307 -7.79 19.34 24.92
CA THR A 307 -7.99 20.71 25.45
C THR A 307 -9.45 20.95 25.88
N LEU A 308 -10.42 20.44 25.12
CA LEU A 308 -11.84 20.56 25.43
C LEU A 308 -12.24 19.68 26.62
N GLU A 309 -11.69 18.46 26.69
CA GLU A 309 -11.86 17.53 27.80
C GLU A 309 -11.39 18.16 29.11
N GLY A 310 -10.16 18.68 29.16
CA GLY A 310 -9.65 19.37 30.34
C GLY A 310 -10.50 20.59 30.75
N ALA A 311 -11.14 21.29 29.81
CA ALA A 311 -12.08 22.37 30.15
C ALA A 311 -13.42 21.85 30.69
N ALA A 312 -13.90 20.71 30.20
CA ALA A 312 -15.11 20.06 30.68
C ALA A 312 -14.94 19.47 32.09
N GLU A 313 -13.75 18.95 32.42
CA GLU A 313 -13.40 18.47 33.76
C GLU A 313 -13.38 19.58 34.81
N ILE A 314 -13.04 20.81 34.41
CA ILE A 314 -12.88 21.98 35.30
C ILE A 314 -14.07 22.94 35.15
N LEU A 315 -15.29 22.40 35.06
CA LEU A 315 -16.50 23.20 35.21
C LEU A 315 -16.64 23.63 36.68
N GLU A 316 -16.71 24.94 36.94
CA GLU A 316 -16.63 25.50 38.29
C GLU A 316 -17.92 26.27 38.69
N PRO A 317 -18.97 25.60 39.17
CA PRO A 317 -20.22 26.27 39.59
C PRO A 317 -20.00 27.37 40.64
N ASN A 318 -19.14 27.10 41.63
CA ASN A 318 -18.82 28.07 42.68
C ASN A 318 -17.94 29.22 42.19
N GLY A 319 -16.97 28.92 41.32
CA GLY A 319 -16.11 29.94 40.69
C GLY A 319 -16.93 30.88 39.82
N ASP A 320 -17.85 30.33 39.02
CA ASP A 320 -18.77 31.12 38.19
C ASP A 320 -19.73 31.97 39.02
N LYS A 321 -20.28 31.42 40.11
CA LYS A 321 -21.09 32.18 41.09
C LYS A 321 -20.30 33.34 41.70
N GLN A 322 -19.06 33.10 42.13
CA GLN A 322 -18.21 34.13 42.70
C GLN A 322 -17.93 35.23 41.68
N LYS A 323 -17.51 34.87 40.46
CA LYS A 323 -17.26 35.84 39.38
C LYS A 323 -18.51 36.65 39.04
N LEU A 324 -19.70 36.03 39.05
CA LEU A 324 -20.98 36.72 38.86
C LEU A 324 -21.20 37.78 39.95
N MET A 325 -21.07 37.40 41.22
CA MET A 325 -21.24 38.32 42.35
C MET A 325 -20.23 39.47 42.33
N GLU A 326 -18.97 39.18 41.97
CA GLU A 326 -17.90 40.19 41.83
C GLU A 326 -18.17 41.16 40.67
N THR A 327 -18.59 40.63 39.52
CA THR A 327 -18.92 41.43 38.32
C THR A 327 -20.07 42.39 38.60
N TYR A 328 -21.10 41.88 39.28
CA TYR A 328 -22.31 42.61 39.63
C TYR A 328 -22.32 43.02 41.10
N ASN A 329 -21.16 43.39 41.65
CA ASN A 329 -21.03 43.72 43.07
C ASN A 329 -22.04 44.79 43.52
N ASN A 330 -22.31 45.81 42.70
CA ASN A 330 -23.28 46.85 43.03
C ASN A 330 -24.73 46.34 43.18
N ILE A 331 -25.05 45.17 42.63
CA ILE A 331 -26.36 44.51 42.74
C ILE A 331 -26.40 43.61 43.99
N PHE A 332 -25.30 42.90 44.26
CA PHE A 332 -25.24 41.88 45.31
C PHE A 332 -24.61 42.35 46.62
N CYS A 333 -24.08 43.59 46.68
CA CYS A 333 -23.49 44.13 47.90
C CYS A 333 -24.57 44.33 48.98
N PRO A 334 -24.32 43.91 50.23
CA PRO A 334 -25.27 44.14 51.31
C PRO A 334 -25.54 45.64 51.51
N PRO A 335 -26.81 46.05 51.72
CA PRO A 335 -27.11 47.43 52.05
C PRO A 335 -26.53 47.81 53.42
N ALA A 336 -26.44 49.12 53.68
CA ALA A 336 -26.09 49.62 55.01
C ALA A 336 -27.08 49.07 56.06
N ARG A 337 -26.59 48.80 57.27
CA ARG A 337 -27.45 48.43 58.39
C ARG A 337 -28.36 49.59 58.73
N PHE A 338 -29.57 49.26 59.17
CA PHE A 338 -30.47 50.27 59.71
C PHE A 338 -29.97 50.72 61.08
N ASP A 339 -29.80 52.02 61.25
CA ASP A 339 -29.44 52.64 62.52
C ASP A 339 -30.69 53.10 63.27
N PHE A 340 -30.64 53.05 64.59
CA PHE A 340 -31.68 53.64 65.44
C PHE A 340 -31.80 55.15 65.15
N GLN A 341 -33.02 55.59 64.79
CA GLN A 341 -33.31 56.99 64.50
C GLN A 341 -33.97 57.63 65.74
N SER A 342 -33.23 58.48 66.47
CA SER A 342 -33.78 59.15 67.64
C SER A 342 -34.86 60.16 67.24
N HIS A 343 -35.96 60.18 68.00
CA HIS A 343 -37.08 61.10 67.77
C HIS A 343 -36.97 62.29 68.73
N MET A 344 -37.10 63.53 68.23
CA MET A 344 -37.17 64.75 69.04
C MET A 344 -36.01 64.94 70.05
N GLY A 345 -34.80 64.51 69.69
CA GLY A 345 -33.63 64.68 70.55
C GLY A 345 -33.53 63.65 71.68
N ASP A 346 -34.22 62.51 71.57
CA ASP A 346 -34.04 61.38 72.47
C ASP A 346 -32.55 61.00 72.60
N THR A 347 -32.04 61.06 73.83
CA THR A 347 -30.64 60.79 74.16
C THR A 347 -30.38 59.31 74.45
N MET A 348 -31.42 58.47 74.47
CA MET A 348 -31.33 57.06 74.83
C MET A 348 -31.31 56.16 73.59
N GLY A 349 -30.15 55.59 73.27
CA GLY A 349 -29.95 54.62 72.16
C GLY A 349 -29.81 53.17 72.63
N VAL A 350 -30.16 52.88 73.88
CA VAL A 350 -29.95 51.57 74.53
C VAL A 350 -31.21 51.11 75.25
N MET A 351 -31.33 49.81 75.44
CA MET A 351 -32.44 49.21 76.18
C MET A 351 -32.46 49.68 77.65
N CYS A 352 -33.58 50.21 78.12
CA CYS A 352 -33.78 50.57 79.52
C CYS A 352 -34.46 49.41 80.27
N ALA A 353 -33.75 48.79 81.21
CA ALA A 353 -34.21 47.64 81.98
C ALA A 353 -34.32 47.96 83.48
N GLN A 354 -34.93 49.09 83.83
CA GLN A 354 -35.18 49.48 85.22
C GLN A 354 -36.66 49.20 85.60
N PRO A 355 -37.00 48.99 86.89
CA PRO A 355 -38.39 48.88 87.32
C PRO A 355 -39.20 50.13 86.92
N PRO A 356 -40.44 49.98 86.42
CA PRO A 356 -41.25 48.76 86.38
C PRO A 356 -41.13 47.91 85.10
N VAL A 357 -40.37 48.34 84.09
CA VAL A 357 -40.33 47.67 82.76
C VAL A 357 -39.44 46.42 82.70
N GLU A 358 -38.63 46.18 83.72
CA GLU A 358 -37.72 45.03 83.80
C GLU A 358 -38.46 43.67 83.76
N GLU A 359 -39.57 43.54 84.48
CA GLU A 359 -40.34 42.30 84.53
C GLU A 359 -40.96 41.95 83.17
N ASP A 360 -41.53 42.96 82.48
CA ASP A 360 -42.08 42.82 81.13
C ASP A 360 -41.00 42.41 80.11
N LEU A 361 -39.78 42.98 80.22
CA LEU A 361 -38.65 42.63 79.37
C LEU A 361 -38.17 41.20 79.62
N LEU A 362 -38.09 40.75 80.88
CA LEU A 362 -37.72 39.38 81.23
C LEU A 362 -38.76 38.38 80.72
N GLN A 363 -40.05 38.68 80.88
CA GLN A 363 -41.13 37.84 80.34
C GLN A 363 -41.04 37.76 78.82
N ARG A 364 -40.81 38.89 78.14
CA ARG A 364 -40.64 38.93 76.68
C ARG A 364 -39.42 38.15 76.23
N PHE A 365 -38.30 38.25 76.94
CA PHE A 365 -37.09 37.48 76.66
C PHE A 365 -37.35 35.97 76.76
N GLN A 366 -37.98 35.49 77.84
CA GLN A 366 -38.33 34.07 78.01
C GLN A 366 -39.26 33.58 76.89
N GLN A 367 -40.24 34.40 76.49
CA GLN A 367 -41.13 34.11 75.38
C GLN A 367 -40.37 33.99 74.05
N LEU A 368 -39.46 34.92 73.75
CA LEU A 368 -38.64 34.90 72.54
C LEU A 368 -37.69 33.69 72.53
N GLN A 369 -37.09 33.37 73.68
CA GLN A 369 -36.17 32.24 73.83
C GLN A 369 -36.89 30.90 73.59
N SER A 370 -38.07 30.71 74.19
CA SER A 370 -38.90 29.53 73.96
C SER A 370 -39.29 29.40 72.48
N ARG A 371 -39.78 30.49 71.86
CA ARG A 371 -40.15 30.51 70.44
C ARG A 371 -38.96 30.21 69.52
N LEU A 372 -37.79 30.79 69.81
CA LEU A 372 -36.58 30.57 69.02
C LEU A 372 -36.13 29.10 69.09
N SER A 373 -36.23 28.47 70.27
CA SER A 373 -35.91 27.05 70.45
C SER A 373 -36.79 26.16 69.56
N THR A 374 -38.11 26.36 69.58
CA THR A 374 -39.06 25.61 68.72
C THR A 374 -38.77 25.83 67.24
N LEU A 375 -38.62 27.08 66.80
CA LEU A 375 -38.33 27.41 65.40
C LEU A 375 -37.00 26.83 64.93
N THR A 376 -35.99 26.76 65.80
CA THR A 376 -34.69 26.18 65.47
C THR A 376 -34.80 24.69 65.19
N ILE A 377 -35.59 23.95 66.00
CA ILE A 377 -35.83 22.52 65.79
C ILE A 377 -36.57 22.28 64.48
N GLU A 378 -37.68 22.99 64.24
CA GLU A 378 -38.45 22.89 63.00
C GLU A 378 -37.60 23.20 61.76
N ASN A 379 -36.79 24.26 61.81
CA ASN A 379 -35.93 24.65 60.69
C ASN A 379 -34.85 23.59 60.39
N GLU A 380 -34.24 23.01 61.43
CA GLU A 380 -33.25 21.95 61.25
C GLU A 380 -33.86 20.66 60.67
N GLU A 381 -35.12 20.33 60.98
CA GLU A 381 -35.83 19.21 60.33
C GLU A 381 -36.09 19.46 58.85
N VAL A 382 -36.53 20.67 58.49
CA VAL A 382 -36.72 21.09 57.09
C VAL A 382 -35.38 21.05 56.35
N LYS A 383 -34.32 21.61 56.93
CA LYS A 383 -32.97 21.63 56.35
C LYS A 383 -32.39 20.24 56.13
N LYS A 384 -32.62 19.31 57.05
CA LYS A 384 -32.22 17.89 56.87
C LYS A 384 -32.94 17.26 55.70
N THR A 385 -34.26 17.46 55.61
CA THR A 385 -35.08 16.94 54.50
C THR A 385 -34.61 17.52 53.17
N MET A 386 -34.45 18.85 53.10
CA MET A 386 -33.91 19.55 51.93
C MET A 386 -32.51 19.06 51.54
N GLY A 387 -31.62 18.83 52.51
CA GLY A 387 -30.28 18.29 52.27
C GLY A 387 -30.28 16.87 51.71
N ALA A 388 -31.14 15.99 52.23
CA ALA A 388 -31.30 14.64 51.72
C ALA A 388 -31.88 14.62 50.29
N THR A 389 -32.87 15.47 50.01
CA THR A 389 -33.43 15.64 48.66
C THR A 389 -32.39 16.20 47.70
N LEU A 390 -31.57 17.17 48.12
CA LEU A 390 -30.47 17.70 47.30
C LEU A 390 -29.45 16.61 46.95
N SER A 391 -29.06 15.77 47.91
CA SER A 391 -28.16 14.63 47.66
C SER A 391 -28.77 13.67 46.63
N THR A 392 -30.07 13.41 46.74
CA THR A 392 -30.79 12.55 45.79
C THR A 392 -30.78 13.15 44.38
N ILE A 393 -31.01 14.46 44.25
CA ILE A 393 -30.92 15.17 42.96
C ILE A 393 -29.49 15.11 42.41
N GLN A 394 -28.47 15.28 43.25
CA GLN A 394 -27.07 15.17 42.85
C GLN A 394 -26.77 13.79 42.28
N ASP A 395 -27.16 12.72 42.96
CA ASP A 395 -26.96 11.34 42.48
C ASP A 395 -27.65 11.10 41.13
N MET A 396 -28.83 11.70 40.90
CA MET A 396 -29.55 11.59 39.63
C MET A 396 -28.84 12.29 38.47
N VAL A 397 -28.16 13.42 38.72
CA VAL A 397 -27.54 14.25 37.67
C VAL A 397 -26.06 13.96 37.43
N THR A 398 -25.39 13.20 38.30
CA THR A 398 -23.97 12.80 38.15
C THR A 398 -23.79 11.38 37.63
N VAL A 399 -24.81 10.80 36.99
CA VAL A 399 -24.71 9.48 36.35
C VAL A 399 -23.72 9.54 35.19
N GLU A 400 -22.78 8.58 35.14
CA GLU A 400 -21.79 8.45 34.06
C GLU A 400 -22.37 7.73 32.83
N ASP A 401 -23.19 8.43 32.04
CA ASP A 401 -23.87 7.90 30.85
C ASP A 401 -23.32 8.40 29.50
N TYR A 402 -22.06 8.85 29.49
CA TYR A 402 -21.41 9.46 28.32
C TYR A 402 -20.46 8.53 27.53
N ASP A 403 -20.12 7.33 28.03
CA ASP A 403 -19.34 6.35 27.25
C ASP A 403 -20.21 5.72 26.15
N VAL A 404 -19.77 5.91 24.90
CA VAL A 404 -20.45 5.44 23.69
C VAL A 404 -19.60 4.46 22.88
N SER A 405 -18.56 3.86 23.48
CA SER A 405 -17.64 2.93 22.81
C SER A 405 -18.35 1.78 22.11
N GLU A 406 -19.45 1.28 22.68
CA GLU A 406 -20.27 0.22 22.08
C GLU A 406 -20.85 0.59 20.71
N CYS A 407 -21.03 1.88 20.41
CA CYS A 407 -21.53 2.35 19.12
C CYS A 407 -20.54 2.13 17.96
N PHE A 408 -19.25 1.91 18.26
CA PHE A 408 -18.18 1.78 17.28
C PHE A 408 -17.67 0.33 17.14
N HIS A 409 -18.34 -0.65 17.75
CA HIS A 409 -18.07 -2.07 17.52
C HIS A 409 -18.61 -2.50 16.15
N HIS A 410 -17.72 -2.58 15.17
CA HIS A 410 -18.05 -3.13 13.85
C HIS A 410 -17.79 -4.63 13.87
N SER A 411 -18.84 -5.46 13.80
CA SER A 411 -18.68 -6.88 13.51
C SER A 411 -18.19 -7.04 12.06
N ASN A 412 -17.15 -7.85 11.81
CA ASN A 412 -16.62 -8.12 10.46
C ASN A 412 -17.59 -8.85 9.50
N SER A 413 -18.89 -8.92 9.84
CA SER A 413 -19.92 -9.53 8.99
C SER A 413 -20.59 -8.45 8.13
N MET A 414 -20.77 -8.72 6.84
CA MET A 414 -21.51 -7.85 5.90
C MET A 414 -23.03 -7.80 6.17
N GLU A 415 -23.52 -8.41 7.25
CA GLU A 415 -24.93 -8.33 7.61
C GLU A 415 -25.25 -7.00 8.32
N SER A 416 -26.19 -6.28 7.71
CA SER A 416 -26.80 -5.01 8.10
C SER A 416 -26.50 -4.49 9.51
N VAL A 417 -26.04 -3.24 9.56
CA VAL A 417 -25.97 -2.38 10.74
C VAL A 417 -27.39 -2.16 11.31
N LYS A 418 -27.96 -3.16 11.98
CA LYS A 418 -29.01 -2.95 12.98
C LYS A 418 -28.30 -2.76 14.30
N SER A 419 -28.13 -1.49 14.65
CA SER A 419 -27.65 -1.04 15.94
C SER A 419 -28.37 -1.79 17.07
N THR A 420 -27.63 -2.60 17.82
CA THR A 420 -28.07 -3.32 19.02
C THR A 420 -28.38 -2.37 20.19
N PHE A 421 -28.32 -1.06 19.96
CA PHE A 421 -28.59 0.01 20.93
C PHE A 421 -30.05 0.07 21.41
N SER A 422 -30.95 -0.70 20.80
CA SER A 422 -32.37 -0.69 21.13
C SER A 422 -32.74 -1.39 22.44
N GLU A 423 -31.82 -2.12 23.10
CA GLU A 423 -32.16 -2.96 24.26
C GLU A 423 -31.53 -2.55 25.62
N SER A 424 -30.72 -1.50 25.71
CA SER A 424 -30.14 -1.06 26.99
C SER A 424 -30.68 0.32 27.47
N TYR A 425 -30.19 0.75 28.64
CA TYR A 425 -30.51 1.90 29.53
C TYR A 425 -31.19 3.16 28.92
N LEU A 426 -31.10 3.38 27.61
CA LEU A 426 -31.55 4.53 26.84
C LEU A 426 -32.89 4.30 26.09
N SER A 427 -33.63 3.23 26.42
CA SER A 427 -34.96 3.02 25.84
C SER A 427 -35.93 4.16 26.19
N LYS A 428 -36.68 4.67 25.19
CA LYS A 428 -37.57 5.84 25.34
C LYS A 428 -38.55 5.77 26.54
N PRO A 429 -39.17 4.62 26.87
CA PRO A 429 -40.07 4.53 28.03
C PRO A 429 -39.35 4.62 29.38
N SER A 430 -38.13 4.08 29.48
CA SER A 430 -37.33 4.14 30.72
C SER A 430 -36.78 5.55 30.98
N LEU A 431 -36.41 6.28 29.93
CA LEU A 431 -35.97 7.69 30.02
C LEU A 431 -37.09 8.62 30.50
N ALA A 432 -38.30 8.46 29.98
CA ALA A 432 -39.44 9.30 30.38
C ALA A 432 -39.78 9.12 31.86
N LYS A 433 -39.78 7.87 32.36
CA LYS A 433 -40.02 7.57 33.78
C LYS A 433 -38.94 8.17 34.68
N ARG A 434 -37.66 8.09 34.30
CA ARG A 434 -36.55 8.69 35.05
C ARG A 434 -36.69 10.22 35.13
N ARG A 435 -37.01 10.87 34.01
CA ARG A 435 -37.24 12.33 33.98
C ARG A 435 -38.41 12.77 34.86
N ALA A 436 -39.53 12.03 34.85
CA ALA A 436 -40.67 12.34 35.71
C ALA A 436 -40.28 12.26 37.20
N ASN A 437 -39.57 11.21 37.59
CA ASN A 437 -39.08 11.04 38.97
C ASN A 437 -38.13 12.17 39.39
N GLN A 438 -37.22 12.59 38.49
CA GLN A 438 -36.33 13.72 38.75
C GLN A 438 -37.14 15.01 38.97
N GLN A 439 -38.11 15.29 38.11
CA GLN A 439 -38.97 16.49 38.23
C GLN A 439 -39.79 16.51 39.51
N GLU A 440 -40.35 15.37 39.92
CA GLU A 440 -41.06 15.24 41.20
C GLU A 440 -40.12 15.48 42.39
N THR A 441 -38.88 15.00 42.31
CA THR A 441 -37.86 15.20 43.35
C THR A 441 -37.42 16.67 43.43
N GLU A 442 -37.22 17.32 42.29
CA GLU A 442 -36.93 18.76 42.20
C GLU A 442 -38.11 19.59 42.73
N GLN A 443 -39.34 19.22 42.40
CA GLN A 443 -40.55 19.87 42.91
C GLN A 443 -40.69 19.74 44.42
N PHE A 444 -40.24 18.64 45.01
CA PHE A 444 -40.21 18.47 46.47
C PHE A 444 -39.07 19.24 47.13
N TYR A 445 -37.98 19.52 46.41
CA TYR A 445 -36.84 20.27 46.93
C TYR A 445 -37.11 21.78 47.10
N PHE A 446 -37.79 22.40 46.12
CA PHE A 446 -38.16 23.82 46.14
C PHE A 446 -39.42 24.07 46.96
#